data_AF-A0A5S6QMJ5-F1
#
_entry.id   AF-A0A5S6QMJ5-F1
#
_cell.length_a   1.000
_cell.length_b   1.000
_cell.length_c   1.000
_cell.angle_alpha   90.00
_cell.angle_beta   90.00
_cell.angle_gamma   90.00
#
_symmetry.space_group_name_H-M   'P 1'
#
loop_
_entity.id
_entity.type
_entity.pdbx_description
1 polymer ?
#
loop_
_entity_poly.entity_id
_entity_poly.type
_entity_poly.pdbx_seq_one_letter_code
_entity_poly.pdbx_strand_id
1 'polypeptide(L)'
;MSVAECLRAQLEELCALESIFSGSGEVQVAEDVLNSIRRYVAANGCIPETPPPLDITFRLHNVDTIGQMEVQVELPLSYPFSTCPSVFVRCQTLSGNQASALNTSLRDHIAKEFCRSPILYEILLWLGENAKPLVDTARVERPLINAGPSGQRPFNSLSRFWIYSHHIYNKDKRKGILATSKELNLSGFCLPGKPGIVCVEGLISDCQTFWERIRGWTWKRILLKHQEIAALDAEESLEAQGKRKGGAHGPW
;
A
#
# COMPACT_ATOMS: atom_id res chain seq x y z
N MET A 1 -18.20 21.59 1.11
CA MET A 1 -18.21 20.86 2.40
C MET A 1 -17.02 21.32 3.20
N SER A 2 -17.27 21.78 4.42
CA SER A 2 -16.24 22.13 5.39
C SER A 2 -15.53 20.88 5.91
N VAL A 3 -14.30 21.03 6.41
CA VAL A 3 -13.58 19.94 7.08
C VAL A 3 -14.37 19.41 8.28
N ALA A 4 -15.08 20.28 9.00
CA ALA A 4 -15.92 19.87 10.13
C ALA A 4 -17.07 18.94 9.72
N GLU A 5 -17.70 19.18 8.56
CA GLU A 5 -18.75 18.30 8.02
C GLU A 5 -18.18 16.96 7.55
N CYS A 6 -17.03 16.96 6.86
CA CYS A 6 -16.33 15.75 6.46
C CYS A 6 -16.00 14.86 7.67
N LEU A 7 -15.40 15.45 8.71
CA LEU A 7 -15.04 14.77 9.94
C LEU A 7 -16.26 14.26 10.73
N ARG A 8 -17.37 15.00 10.70
CA ARG A 8 -18.64 14.53 11.29
C ARG A 8 -19.13 13.27 10.59
N ALA A 9 -19.17 13.26 9.26
CA ALA A 9 -19.55 12.09 8.48
C ALA A 9 -18.59 10.89 8.72
N GLN A 10 -17.28 11.14 8.88
CA GLN A 10 -16.32 10.10 9.25
C GLN A 10 -16.62 9.44 10.61
N LEU A 11 -16.97 10.25 11.62
CA LEU A 11 -17.32 9.74 12.94
C LEU A 11 -18.63 8.95 12.92
N GLU A 12 -19.63 9.41 12.16
CA GLU A 12 -20.91 8.72 11.99
C GLU A 12 -20.73 7.35 11.31
N GLU A 13 -19.95 7.31 10.22
CA GLU A 13 -19.63 6.07 9.52
C GLU A 13 -18.85 5.10 10.41
N LEU A 14 -17.83 5.59 11.14
CA LEU A 14 -17.08 4.75 12.08
C LEU A 14 -17.99 4.18 13.17
N CYS A 15 -18.88 4.98 13.75
CA CYS A 15 -19.82 4.54 14.78
C CYS A 15 -20.77 3.44 14.25
N ALA A 16 -21.24 3.58 13.01
CA ALA A 16 -22.04 2.56 12.35
C ALA A 16 -21.25 1.25 12.16
N LEU A 17 -19.98 1.35 11.73
CA LEU A 17 -19.11 0.18 11.57
C LEU A 17 -18.79 -0.49 12.91
N GLU A 18 -18.48 0.27 13.96
CA GLU A 18 -18.26 -0.28 15.31
C GLU A 18 -19.50 -1.01 15.85
N SER A 19 -20.70 -0.60 15.42
CA SER A 19 -21.94 -1.29 15.77
C SER A 19 -22.11 -2.62 15.02
N ILE A 20 -21.59 -2.72 13.79
CA ILE A 20 -21.61 -3.94 12.97
C ILE A 20 -20.50 -4.92 13.42
N PHE A 21 -19.30 -4.40 13.66
CA PHE A 21 -18.09 -5.13 14.04
C PHE A 21 -17.85 -5.01 15.54
N SER A 22 -18.64 -5.78 16.30
CA SER A 22 -18.65 -5.73 17.78
C SER A 22 -17.56 -6.59 18.45
N GLY A 23 -16.76 -7.33 17.68
CA GLY A 23 -15.69 -8.15 18.23
C GLY A 23 -14.54 -7.31 18.78
N SER A 24 -13.97 -7.76 19.90
CA SER A 24 -12.85 -7.08 20.55
C SER A 24 -11.66 -6.94 19.60
N GLY A 25 -11.39 -5.70 19.18
CA GLY A 25 -10.29 -5.37 18.28
C GLY A 25 -10.58 -5.68 16.81
N GLU A 26 -11.84 -5.87 16.40
CA GLU A 26 -12.20 -5.94 14.98
C GLU A 26 -12.04 -4.57 14.30
N VAL A 27 -12.28 -3.48 15.04
CA VAL A 27 -12.00 -2.11 14.60
C VAL A 27 -10.98 -1.50 15.55
N GLN A 28 -9.92 -0.91 15.01
CA GLN A 28 -8.89 -0.23 15.79
C GLN A 28 -8.62 1.16 15.25
N VAL A 29 -8.72 2.14 16.13
CA VAL A 29 -8.45 3.54 15.86
C VAL A 29 -7.72 4.14 17.06
N ALA A 30 -6.84 5.11 16.83
CA ALA A 30 -6.13 5.80 17.89
C ALA A 30 -7.06 6.77 18.64
N GLU A 31 -7.27 6.55 19.94
CA GLU A 31 -8.24 7.29 20.75
C GLU A 31 -7.88 8.79 20.91
N ASP A 32 -6.59 9.13 20.92
CA ASP A 32 -6.11 10.50 20.92
C ASP A 32 -6.52 11.26 19.65
N VAL A 33 -6.48 10.59 18.49
CA VAL A 33 -6.93 11.14 17.22
C VAL A 33 -8.44 11.32 17.21
N LEU A 34 -9.21 10.33 17.67
CA LEU A 34 -10.67 10.45 17.78
C LEU A 34 -11.09 11.62 18.68
N ASN A 35 -10.44 11.78 19.83
CA ASN A 35 -10.72 12.90 20.73
C ASN A 35 -10.32 14.25 20.16
N SER A 36 -9.28 14.32 19.32
CA SER A 36 -8.94 15.52 18.55
C SER A 36 -10.05 15.87 17.55
N ILE A 37 -10.52 14.88 16.78
CA ILE A 37 -11.58 15.05 15.79
C ILE A 37 -12.90 15.46 16.45
N ARG A 38 -13.32 14.76 17.52
CA ARG A 38 -14.54 15.08 18.29
C ARG A 38 -14.53 16.53 18.79
N ARG A 39 -13.40 17.01 19.32
CA ARG A 39 -13.24 18.41 19.75
C ARG A 39 -13.37 19.39 18.59
N TYR A 40 -12.73 19.10 17.46
CA TYR A 40 -12.80 19.94 16.26
C TYR A 40 -14.24 20.04 15.71
N VAL A 41 -14.94 18.91 15.65
CA VAL A 41 -16.35 18.83 15.21
C VAL A 41 -17.28 19.56 16.17
N ALA A 42 -17.09 19.38 17.49
CA ALA A 42 -17.89 20.08 18.51
C ALA A 42 -17.72 21.60 18.47
N ALA A 43 -16.51 22.07 18.15
CA ALA A 43 -16.23 23.49 17.92
C ALA A 43 -16.59 23.98 16.52
N ASN A 44 -17.21 23.12 15.68
CA ASN A 44 -17.55 23.40 14.28
C ASN A 44 -16.37 23.96 13.45
N GLY A 45 -15.15 23.49 13.73
CA GLY A 45 -13.92 23.94 13.08
C GLY A 45 -13.37 25.28 13.55
N CYS A 46 -13.91 25.88 14.61
CA CYS A 46 -13.46 27.17 15.16
C CYS A 46 -12.22 27.06 16.07
N ILE A 47 -11.51 25.93 16.07
CA ILE A 47 -10.24 25.77 16.79
C ILE A 47 -9.05 25.81 15.81
N PRO A 48 -7.90 26.38 16.22
CA PRO A 48 -6.76 26.59 15.32
C PRO A 48 -6.05 25.29 14.92
N GLU A 49 -6.09 24.25 15.77
CA GLU A 49 -5.47 22.96 15.47
C GLU A 49 -6.40 22.08 14.62
N THR A 50 -6.00 21.82 13.38
CA THR A 50 -6.68 20.84 12.53
C THR A 50 -6.26 19.43 12.95
N PRO A 51 -7.20 18.50 13.16
CA PRO A 51 -6.87 17.13 13.54
C PRO A 51 -6.11 16.41 12.41
N PRO A 52 -5.32 15.36 12.74
CA PRO A 52 -4.70 14.52 11.72
C PRO A 52 -5.76 13.67 10.98
N PRO A 53 -5.43 13.15 9.78
CA PRO A 53 -6.23 12.13 9.09
C PRO A 53 -6.48 10.89 9.97
N LEU A 54 -7.60 10.22 9.74
CA LEU A 54 -7.98 9.05 10.51
C LEU A 54 -7.37 7.79 9.90
N ASP A 55 -6.56 7.07 10.67
CA ASP A 55 -6.07 5.74 10.32
C ASP A 55 -6.91 4.70 11.08
N ILE A 56 -7.59 3.82 10.35
CA ILE A 56 -8.45 2.75 10.88
C ILE A 56 -7.88 1.41 10.42
N THR A 57 -7.84 0.44 11.34
CA THR A 57 -7.52 -0.94 11.02
C THR A 57 -8.73 -1.82 11.29
N PHE A 58 -9.25 -2.48 10.25
CA PHE A 58 -10.25 -3.53 10.39
C PHE A 58 -9.57 -4.90 10.38
N ARG A 59 -9.94 -5.77 11.32
CA ARG A 59 -9.55 -7.18 11.31
C ARG A 59 -10.76 -8.03 10.96
N LEU A 60 -10.71 -8.61 9.76
CA LEU A 60 -11.73 -9.50 9.27
C LEU A 60 -11.32 -10.94 9.60
N HIS A 61 -12.14 -11.60 10.41
CA HIS A 61 -12.00 -13.01 10.74
C HIS A 61 -12.79 -13.86 9.73
N ASN A 62 -12.18 -14.95 9.25
CA ASN A 62 -12.83 -15.94 8.38
C ASN A 62 -13.38 -15.40 7.05
N VAL A 63 -12.62 -14.56 6.32
CA VAL A 63 -12.94 -14.28 4.90
C VAL A 63 -12.74 -15.56 4.10
N ASP A 64 -13.80 -16.33 3.92
CA ASP A 64 -13.91 -17.57 3.16
C ASP A 64 -12.60 -18.36 3.04
N THR A 65 -12.10 -18.94 4.14
CA THR A 65 -10.88 -19.79 4.18
C THR A 65 -9.53 -19.13 3.82
N ILE A 66 -9.48 -17.83 3.51
CA ILE A 66 -8.22 -17.12 3.25
C ILE A 66 -7.46 -16.88 4.56
N GLY A 67 -8.13 -16.82 5.71
CA GLY A 67 -7.52 -16.63 7.02
C GLY A 67 -7.75 -15.23 7.57
N GLN A 68 -6.89 -14.78 8.48
CA GLN A 68 -7.01 -13.44 9.07
C GLN A 68 -6.55 -12.36 8.09
N MET A 69 -7.43 -11.40 7.84
CA MET A 69 -7.19 -10.27 6.95
C MET A 69 -7.21 -8.97 7.74
N GLU A 70 -6.18 -8.15 7.55
CA GLU A 70 -6.07 -6.81 8.12
C GLU A 70 -6.27 -5.78 7.00
N VAL A 71 -7.31 -4.94 7.12
CA VAL A 71 -7.64 -3.88 6.18
C VAL A 71 -7.26 -2.56 6.82
N GLN A 72 -6.24 -1.90 6.27
CA GLN A 72 -5.73 -0.61 6.70
C GLN A 72 -6.38 0.48 5.85
N VAL A 73 -7.09 1.39 6.49
CA VAL A 73 -7.83 2.49 5.86
C VAL A 73 -7.30 3.82 6.39
N GLU A 74 -6.92 4.72 5.49
CA GLU A 74 -6.65 6.13 5.83
C GLU A 74 -7.76 6.99 5.24
N LEU A 75 -8.45 7.77 6.09
CA LEU A 75 -9.46 8.75 5.71
C LEU A 75 -8.83 10.15 5.65
N PRO A 76 -8.72 10.74 4.45
CA PRO A 76 -8.37 12.15 4.31
C PRO A 76 -9.36 13.06 5.04
N LEU A 77 -8.93 14.26 5.46
CA LEU A 77 -9.83 15.26 6.07
C LEU A 77 -10.99 15.70 5.16
N SER A 78 -10.87 15.43 3.87
CA SER A 78 -11.82 15.74 2.81
C SER A 78 -12.75 14.57 2.44
N TYR A 79 -12.54 13.38 3.02
CA TYR A 79 -13.45 12.25 2.90
C TYR A 79 -14.69 12.47 3.80
N PRO A 80 -15.90 12.09 3.40
CA PRO A 80 -16.23 11.38 2.16
C PRO A 80 -16.54 12.27 0.96
N PHE A 81 -16.71 13.58 1.14
CA PHE A 81 -17.36 14.39 0.11
C PHE A 81 -16.46 14.83 -1.05
N SER A 82 -15.14 14.61 -0.98
CA SER A 82 -14.21 15.08 -2.01
C SER A 82 -13.12 14.09 -2.41
N THR A 83 -12.58 13.34 -1.45
CA THR A 83 -11.46 12.41 -1.71
C THR A 83 -11.81 11.03 -1.19
N CYS A 84 -11.51 9.99 -1.98
CA CYS A 84 -11.73 8.59 -1.59
C CYS A 84 -10.78 8.15 -0.47
N PRO A 85 -11.12 7.09 0.28
CA PRO A 85 -10.25 6.56 1.31
C PRO A 85 -9.08 5.80 0.65
N SER A 86 -7.92 5.79 1.31
CA SER A 86 -6.79 4.96 0.90
C SER A 86 -6.87 3.63 1.63
N VAL A 87 -7.07 2.53 0.91
CA VAL A 87 -7.22 1.20 1.50
C VAL A 87 -6.09 0.27 1.09
N PHE A 88 -5.61 -0.52 2.03
CA PHE A 88 -4.59 -1.55 1.83
C PHE A 88 -4.92 -2.81 2.64
N VAL A 89 -4.83 -3.97 2.00
CA VAL A 89 -5.15 -5.27 2.60
C VAL A 89 -3.87 -6.06 2.83
N ARG A 90 -3.72 -6.58 4.05
CA ARG A 90 -2.67 -7.51 4.46
C ARG A 90 -3.29 -8.84 4.84
N CYS A 91 -2.74 -9.93 4.34
CA CYS A 91 -3.14 -11.27 4.73
C CYS A 91 -1.91 -12.19 4.68
N GLN A 92 -1.58 -12.83 5.79
CA GLN A 92 -0.32 -13.58 5.94
C GLN A 92 -0.28 -14.88 5.12
N THR A 93 -1.44 -15.39 4.75
CA THR A 93 -1.63 -16.63 3.99
C THR A 93 -1.54 -16.42 2.48
N LEU A 94 -1.54 -15.17 2.01
CA LEU A 94 -1.48 -14.83 0.61
C LEU A 94 -0.04 -14.73 0.13
N SER A 95 0.24 -15.27 -1.07
CA SER A 95 1.49 -15.01 -1.76
C SER A 95 1.60 -13.55 -2.22
N GLY A 96 2.81 -13.10 -2.58
CA GLY A 96 3.05 -11.75 -3.08
C GLY A 96 2.14 -11.38 -4.28
N ASN A 97 1.98 -12.30 -5.23
CA ASN A 97 1.12 -12.11 -6.40
C ASN A 97 -0.36 -12.02 -6.02
N GLN A 98 -0.85 -12.90 -5.15
CA GLN A 98 -2.24 -12.90 -4.71
C GLN A 98 -2.60 -11.63 -3.94
N ALA A 99 -1.71 -11.20 -3.03
CA ALA A 99 -1.89 -9.96 -2.29
C ALA A 99 -1.84 -8.74 -3.23
N SER A 100 -1.00 -8.77 -4.27
CA SER A 100 -0.95 -7.70 -5.28
C SER A 100 -2.23 -7.61 -6.10
N ALA A 101 -2.73 -8.75 -6.59
CA ALA A 101 -3.97 -8.82 -7.37
C ALA A 101 -5.15 -8.29 -6.55
N LEU A 102 -5.31 -8.76 -5.30
CA LEU A 102 -6.38 -8.32 -4.41
C LEU A 102 -6.34 -6.81 -4.14
N ASN A 103 -5.17 -6.24 -3.81
CA ASN A 103 -5.03 -4.81 -3.55
C ASN A 103 -5.24 -3.95 -4.81
N THR A 104 -4.90 -4.45 -5.99
CA THR A 104 -5.16 -3.75 -7.25
C THR A 104 -6.65 -3.74 -7.56
N SER A 105 -7.31 -4.90 -7.57
CA SER A 105 -8.75 -4.98 -7.79
C SER A 105 -9.56 -4.17 -6.77
N LEU A 106 -9.12 -4.14 -5.51
CA LEU A 106 -9.75 -3.32 -4.47
C LEU A 106 -9.65 -1.83 -4.79
N ARG A 107 -8.47 -1.34 -5.20
CA ARG A 107 -8.30 0.07 -5.56
C ARG A 107 -9.13 0.45 -6.77
N ASP A 108 -9.21 -0.42 -7.77
CA ASP A 108 -10.02 -0.21 -8.96
C ASP A 108 -11.51 -0.16 -8.60
N HIS A 109 -11.97 -1.05 -7.72
CA HIS A 109 -13.33 -1.06 -7.20
C HIS A 109 -13.66 0.23 -6.45
N ILE A 110 -12.82 0.66 -5.51
CA ILE A 110 -13.02 1.91 -4.76
C ILE A 110 -13.05 3.12 -5.71
N ALA A 111 -12.13 3.19 -6.66
CA ALA A 111 -12.08 4.28 -7.63
C ALA A 111 -13.34 4.35 -8.51
N LYS A 112 -13.94 3.19 -8.79
CA LYS A 112 -15.16 3.07 -9.59
C LYS A 112 -16.43 3.41 -8.81
N GLU A 113 -16.59 2.87 -7.60
CA GLU A 113 -17.84 2.97 -6.82
C GLU A 113 -17.90 4.22 -5.93
N PHE A 114 -16.77 4.87 -5.64
CA PHE A 114 -16.75 6.05 -4.78
C PHE A 114 -17.50 7.24 -5.42
N CYS A 115 -18.65 7.58 -4.84
CA CYS A 115 -19.54 8.64 -5.32
C CYS A 115 -19.69 9.80 -4.32
N ARG A 116 -18.61 10.14 -3.60
CA ARG A 116 -18.56 11.22 -2.60
C ARG A 116 -19.48 11.01 -1.39
N SER A 117 -19.72 9.75 -1.04
CA SER A 117 -20.42 9.30 0.16
C SER A 117 -19.52 8.42 1.02
N PRO A 118 -19.87 8.20 2.30
CA PRO A 118 -19.38 7.06 3.07
C PRO A 118 -19.42 5.77 2.22
N ILE A 119 -18.36 4.95 2.27
CA ILE A 119 -18.19 3.73 1.45
C ILE A 119 -17.43 2.59 2.17
N LEU A 120 -17.07 2.77 3.45
CA LEU A 120 -16.24 1.80 4.17
C LEU A 120 -16.96 0.46 4.35
N TYR A 121 -18.27 0.46 4.60
CA TYR A 121 -19.02 -0.78 4.74
C TYR A 121 -19.03 -1.57 3.43
N GLU A 122 -19.26 -0.88 2.31
CA GLU A 122 -19.26 -1.43 0.96
C GLU A 122 -17.90 -2.03 0.60
N ILE A 123 -16.81 -1.36 1.00
CA ILE A 123 -15.44 -1.88 0.85
C ILE A 123 -15.26 -3.20 1.60
N LEU A 124 -15.73 -3.27 2.85
CA LEU A 124 -15.62 -4.48 3.68
C LEU A 124 -16.49 -5.61 3.13
N LEU A 125 -17.70 -5.29 2.63
CA LEU A 125 -18.59 -6.24 1.97
C LEU A 125 -17.96 -6.79 0.69
N TRP A 126 -17.45 -5.91 -0.18
CA TRP A 126 -16.78 -6.30 -1.41
C TRP A 126 -15.60 -7.22 -1.14
N LEU A 127 -14.81 -6.94 -0.11
CA LEU A 127 -13.71 -7.81 0.32
C LEU A 127 -14.22 -9.19 0.76
N GLY A 128 -15.33 -9.25 1.50
CA GLY A 128 -15.99 -10.49 1.88
C GLY A 128 -16.36 -11.35 0.67
N GLU A 129 -16.91 -10.73 -0.37
CA GLU A 129 -17.44 -11.43 -1.56
C GLU A 129 -16.37 -11.77 -2.61
N ASN A 130 -15.36 -10.91 -2.79
CA ASN A 130 -14.46 -10.95 -3.94
C ASN A 130 -13.04 -11.41 -3.59
N ALA A 131 -12.65 -11.43 -2.31
CA ALA A 131 -11.28 -11.78 -1.95
C ALA A 131 -10.93 -13.22 -2.36
N LYS A 132 -11.80 -14.21 -2.09
CA LYS A 132 -11.50 -15.61 -2.39
C LYS A 132 -11.45 -15.88 -3.90
N PRO A 133 -12.46 -15.48 -4.71
CA PRO A 133 -12.40 -15.67 -6.16
C PRO A 133 -11.14 -15.08 -6.82
N LEU A 134 -10.72 -13.89 -6.39
CA LEU A 134 -9.52 -13.22 -6.90
C LEU A 134 -8.24 -13.97 -6.51
N VAL A 135 -8.17 -14.41 -5.24
CA VAL A 135 -7.04 -15.16 -4.70
C VAL A 135 -6.90 -16.51 -5.39
N ASP A 136 -8.00 -17.21 -5.68
CA ASP A 136 -8.00 -18.50 -6.39
C ASP A 136 -7.61 -18.34 -7.86
N THR A 137 -8.10 -17.31 -8.55
CA THR A 137 -7.71 -16.99 -9.92
C THR A 137 -6.20 -16.73 -10.02
N ALA A 138 -5.66 -15.95 -9.08
CA ALA A 138 -4.23 -15.68 -8.99
C ALA A 138 -3.38 -16.92 -8.61
N ARG A 139 -3.97 -18.00 -8.07
CA ARG A 139 -3.26 -19.30 -7.88
C ARG A 139 -3.10 -20.07 -9.18
N VAL A 140 -4.10 -19.97 -10.06
CA VAL A 140 -4.13 -20.66 -11.36
C VAL A 140 -3.18 -19.98 -12.34
N GLU A 141 -3.00 -18.65 -12.23
CA GLU A 141 -1.95 -17.89 -12.93
C GLU A 141 -0.52 -18.15 -12.43
N ARG A 142 -0.25 -19.36 -11.91
CA ARG A 142 1.13 -19.86 -11.92
C ARG A 142 1.58 -19.85 -13.38
N PRO A 143 2.73 -19.25 -13.74
CA PRO A 143 3.28 -19.43 -15.07
C PRO A 143 3.61 -20.92 -15.20
N LEU A 144 2.71 -21.67 -15.84
CA LEU A 144 3.09 -22.93 -16.45
C LEU A 144 4.17 -22.55 -17.44
N ILE A 145 5.36 -23.08 -17.16
CA ILE A 145 6.46 -23.20 -18.09
C ILE A 145 5.89 -23.98 -19.28
N ASN A 146 5.37 -23.28 -20.28
CA ASN A 146 5.03 -23.87 -21.56
C ASN A 146 5.72 -23.04 -22.63
N ALA A 147 6.73 -23.69 -23.20
CA ALA A 147 7.42 -23.30 -24.40
C ALA A 147 6.42 -23.06 -25.53
N GLY A 148 6.40 -21.83 -26.03
CA GLY A 148 5.73 -21.39 -27.24
C GLY A 148 6.35 -20.06 -27.68
N PRO A 149 6.84 -19.93 -28.92
CA PRO A 149 7.68 -18.80 -29.30
C PRO A 149 6.83 -17.67 -29.86
N SER A 150 6.53 -16.65 -29.05
CA SER A 150 6.29 -15.28 -29.54
C SER A 150 6.01 -14.34 -28.38
N GLY A 151 6.76 -13.25 -28.29
CA GLY A 151 6.49 -12.11 -27.43
C GLY A 151 7.52 -11.93 -26.32
N GLN A 152 8.63 -11.29 -26.68
CA GLN A 152 9.74 -10.91 -25.82
C GLN A 152 9.24 -10.31 -24.49
N ARG A 153 9.44 -11.03 -23.38
CA ARG A 153 9.54 -10.39 -22.07
C ARG A 153 10.96 -9.82 -22.00
N PRO A 154 11.15 -8.50 -21.89
CA PRO A 154 12.49 -7.99 -21.66
C PRO A 154 12.86 -8.36 -20.22
N PHE A 155 13.62 -9.45 -20.07
CA PHE A 155 14.40 -9.73 -18.87
C PHE A 155 15.50 -8.66 -18.63
N ASN A 156 15.58 -7.66 -19.51
CA ASN A 156 16.57 -6.60 -19.53
C ASN A 156 15.89 -5.21 -19.48
N SER A 157 14.83 -5.00 -18.71
CA SER A 157 14.30 -3.64 -18.50
C SER A 157 14.77 -3.08 -17.17
N LEU A 158 15.24 -1.83 -17.21
CA LEU A 158 15.45 -1.05 -15.99
C LEU A 158 14.11 -0.51 -15.51
N SER A 159 13.96 -0.41 -14.20
CA SER A 159 12.79 0.18 -13.59
C SER A 159 13.19 1.06 -12.41
N ARG A 160 12.41 2.10 -12.17
CA ARG A 160 12.50 2.95 -10.99
C ARG A 160 11.20 2.87 -10.20
N PHE A 161 11.31 2.51 -8.92
CA PHE A 161 10.19 2.36 -8.00
C PHE A 161 10.20 3.54 -7.03
N TRP A 162 9.09 4.25 -6.98
CA TRP A 162 8.83 5.31 -6.02
C TRP A 162 7.92 4.80 -4.93
N ILE A 163 8.49 4.59 -3.74
CA ILE A 163 7.82 3.99 -2.61
C ILE A 163 7.57 5.07 -1.56
N TYR A 164 6.32 5.22 -1.20
CA TYR A 164 5.86 6.12 -0.15
C TYR A 164 5.56 5.32 1.11
N SER A 165 5.93 5.85 2.26
CA SER A 165 5.54 5.34 3.56
C SER A 165 5.06 6.46 4.47
N HIS A 166 4.21 6.14 5.45
CA HIS A 166 3.75 7.14 6.41
C HIS A 166 4.93 7.75 7.18
N HIS A 167 5.91 6.93 7.59
CA HIS A 167 7.18 7.41 8.14
C HIS A 167 8.28 6.33 8.11
N ILE A 168 9.55 6.76 8.09
CA ILE A 168 10.73 5.88 8.24
C ILE A 168 11.61 6.39 9.39
N TYR A 169 11.10 6.32 10.62
CA TYR A 169 11.87 6.67 11.82
C TYR A 169 12.68 5.52 12.40
N ASN A 170 12.19 4.28 12.21
CA ASN A 170 12.81 3.09 12.76
C ASN A 170 14.22 2.87 12.17
N LYS A 171 15.23 2.80 13.04
CA LYS A 171 16.65 2.64 12.66
C LYS A 171 16.91 1.34 11.90
N ASP A 172 16.26 0.25 12.27
CA ASP A 172 16.43 -1.06 11.64
C ASP A 172 15.83 -1.09 10.26
N LYS A 173 14.68 -0.44 10.03
CA LYS A 173 14.14 -0.26 8.68
C LYS A 173 15.07 0.54 7.79
N ARG A 174 15.69 1.62 8.30
CA ARG A 174 16.66 2.40 7.52
C ARG A 174 17.87 1.56 7.13
N LYS A 175 18.44 0.83 8.09
CA LYS A 175 19.55 -0.11 7.83
C LYS A 175 19.14 -1.21 6.87
N GLY A 176 17.94 -1.77 7.03
CA GLY A 176 17.39 -2.81 6.18
C GLY A 176 17.18 -2.35 4.75
N ILE A 177 16.65 -1.13 4.53
CA ILE A 177 16.45 -0.55 3.19
C ILE A 177 17.80 -0.45 2.49
N LEU A 178 18.79 0.11 3.19
CA LEU A 178 20.15 0.23 2.67
C LEU A 178 20.78 -1.13 2.36
N ALA A 179 20.69 -2.08 3.30
CA ALA A 179 21.27 -3.41 3.15
C ALA A 179 20.63 -4.20 1.99
N THR A 180 19.29 -4.18 1.91
CA THR A 180 18.54 -4.87 0.85
C THR A 180 18.84 -4.28 -0.52
N SER A 181 18.98 -2.96 -0.61
CA SER A 181 19.30 -2.32 -1.89
C SER A 181 20.71 -2.67 -2.37
N LYS A 182 21.69 -2.72 -1.45
CA LYS A 182 23.05 -3.17 -1.76
C LYS A 182 23.09 -4.64 -2.19
N GLU A 183 22.36 -5.51 -1.49
CA GLU A 183 22.25 -6.93 -1.82
C GLU A 183 21.71 -7.15 -3.24
N LEU A 184 20.74 -6.33 -3.65
CA LEU A 184 20.07 -6.42 -4.96
C LEU A 184 20.72 -5.52 -6.03
N ASN A 185 21.88 -4.91 -5.74
CA ASN A 185 22.57 -3.98 -6.64
C ASN A 185 21.68 -2.84 -7.17
N LEU A 186 20.77 -2.34 -6.34
CA LEU A 186 19.89 -1.22 -6.66
C LEU A 186 20.56 0.10 -6.27
N SER A 187 20.43 1.09 -7.15
CA SER A 187 20.68 2.50 -6.83
C SER A 187 19.39 3.14 -6.31
N GLY A 188 19.48 4.37 -5.80
CA GLY A 188 18.31 5.11 -5.34
C GLY A 188 18.59 5.87 -4.05
N PHE A 189 17.56 6.09 -3.24
CA PHE A 189 17.70 6.78 -1.96
C PHE A 189 16.56 6.44 -1.00
N CYS A 190 16.80 6.70 0.28
CA CYS A 190 15.79 6.70 1.31
C CYS A 190 15.79 8.06 1.99
N LEU A 191 14.66 8.79 1.93
CA LEU A 191 14.40 10.00 2.71
C LEU A 191 13.63 9.60 3.97
N PRO A 192 14.31 9.40 5.11
CA PRO A 192 13.64 9.11 6.36
C PRO A 192 12.95 10.36 6.91
N GLY A 193 11.75 10.19 7.44
CA GLY A 193 10.95 11.32 7.89
C GLY A 193 9.47 10.99 7.89
N LYS A 194 8.63 12.03 7.84
CA LYS A 194 7.19 11.98 7.61
C LYS A 194 6.85 12.99 6.49
N PRO A 195 6.45 12.53 5.28
CA PRO A 195 6.41 11.12 4.87
C PRO A 195 7.81 10.54 4.74
N GLY A 196 7.91 9.21 4.77
CA GLY A 196 9.15 8.52 4.40
C GLY A 196 9.10 8.13 2.94
N ILE A 197 10.12 8.48 2.15
CA ILE A 197 10.19 8.16 0.72
C ILE A 197 11.37 7.23 0.46
N VAL A 198 11.15 6.20 -0.34
CA VAL A 198 12.21 5.33 -0.85
C VAL A 198 12.11 5.34 -2.37
N CYS A 199 13.21 5.64 -3.05
CA CYS A 199 13.35 5.46 -4.48
C CYS A 199 14.38 4.35 -4.68
N VAL A 200 14.08 3.36 -5.52
CA VAL A 200 15.08 2.38 -5.98
C VAL A 200 15.03 2.25 -7.48
N GLU A 201 16.20 2.03 -8.07
CA GLU A 201 16.39 1.93 -9.50
C GLU A 201 17.38 0.79 -9.83
N GLY A 202 17.07 0.02 -10.86
CA GLY A 202 17.87 -1.11 -11.30
C GLY A 202 17.07 -2.04 -12.20
N LEU A 203 17.47 -3.30 -12.30
CA LEU A 203 16.69 -4.29 -13.04
C LEU A 203 15.28 -4.41 -12.45
N ILE A 204 14.28 -4.54 -13.32
CA ILE A 204 12.89 -4.65 -12.89
C ILE A 204 12.66 -5.81 -11.91
N SER A 205 13.35 -6.94 -12.11
CA SER A 205 13.30 -8.10 -11.21
C SER A 205 13.83 -7.79 -9.81
N ASP A 206 14.90 -7.00 -9.74
CA ASP A 206 15.55 -6.64 -8.50
C ASP A 206 14.72 -5.59 -7.75
N CYS A 207 14.14 -4.61 -8.46
CA CYS A 207 13.20 -3.66 -7.89
C CYS A 207 11.94 -4.33 -7.33
N GLN A 208 11.42 -5.36 -8.02
CA GLN A 208 10.31 -6.17 -7.54
C GLN A 208 10.69 -6.96 -6.28
N THR A 209 11.84 -7.63 -6.28
CA THR A 209 12.35 -8.38 -5.12
C THR A 209 12.57 -7.46 -3.91
N PHE A 210 13.12 -6.27 -4.14
CA PHE A 210 13.28 -5.24 -3.13
C PHE A 210 11.92 -4.85 -2.54
N TRP A 211 10.95 -4.52 -3.40
CA TRP A 211 9.61 -4.14 -3.00
C TRP A 211 8.93 -5.22 -2.16
N GLU A 212 8.99 -6.48 -2.59
CA GLU A 212 8.44 -7.63 -1.87
C GLU A 212 9.04 -7.81 -0.48
N ARG A 213 10.35 -7.65 -0.34
CA ARG A 213 11.00 -7.76 0.97
C ARG A 213 10.62 -6.61 1.89
N ILE A 214 10.75 -5.37 1.43
CA ILE A 214 10.51 -4.22 2.32
C ILE A 214 9.03 -4.10 2.68
N ARG A 215 8.08 -4.37 1.77
CA ARG A 215 6.64 -4.28 2.07
C ARG A 215 6.21 -5.26 3.17
N GLY A 216 6.95 -6.37 3.32
CA GLY A 216 6.75 -7.38 4.34
C GLY A 216 7.06 -6.90 5.77
N TRP A 217 7.80 -5.80 5.96
CA TRP A 217 8.08 -5.28 7.30
C TRP A 217 6.85 -4.59 7.93
N THR A 218 6.98 -4.26 9.21
CA THR A 218 5.93 -3.66 10.05
C THR A 218 5.75 -2.17 9.76
N TRP A 219 5.06 -1.81 8.66
CA TRP A 219 4.78 -0.41 8.29
C TRP A 219 3.43 0.06 8.79
N LYS A 220 3.33 1.33 9.24
CA LYS A 220 2.04 2.00 9.42
C LYS A 220 1.32 2.14 8.07
N ARG A 221 2.07 2.52 7.03
CA ARG A 221 1.66 2.49 5.63
C ARG A 221 2.90 2.42 4.74
N ILE A 222 2.86 1.62 3.69
CA ILE A 222 3.86 1.61 2.62
C ILE A 222 3.19 1.29 1.27
N LEU A 223 3.52 2.05 0.23
CA LEU A 223 2.88 2.01 -1.08
C LEU A 223 3.92 2.20 -2.17
N LEU A 224 3.90 1.37 -3.20
CA LEU A 224 4.55 1.71 -4.47
C LEU A 224 3.65 2.75 -5.18
N LYS A 225 4.08 4.02 -5.18
CA LYS A 225 3.33 5.15 -5.75
C LYS A 225 3.51 5.28 -7.25
N HIS A 226 4.70 5.00 -7.75
CA HIS A 226 5.00 5.14 -9.17
C HIS A 226 6.06 4.12 -9.58
N GLN A 227 5.95 3.65 -10.82
CA GLN A 227 6.90 2.77 -11.46
C GLN A 227 7.21 3.33 -12.84
N GLU A 228 8.49 3.61 -13.08
CA GLU A 228 9.01 3.94 -14.41
C GLU A 228 9.66 2.67 -14.98
N ILE A 229 9.51 2.43 -16.28
CA ILE A 229 10.13 1.30 -16.98
C ILE A 229 10.84 1.84 -18.21
N ALA A 230 12.13 1.53 -18.32
CA ALA A 230 12.95 1.82 -19.49
C ALA A 230 13.39 0.50 -20.14
N ALA A 231 13.19 0.37 -21.45
CA ALA A 231 13.72 -0.75 -22.21
C ALA A 231 15.23 -0.56 -22.38
N LEU A 232 16.03 -1.60 -22.10
CA LEU A 232 17.43 -1.62 -22.54
C LEU A 232 17.46 -2.10 -23.99
N ASP A 233 18.05 -1.29 -24.86
CA ASP A 233 18.36 -1.72 -26.22
C ASP A 233 19.45 -2.80 -26.16
N ALA A 234 19.37 -3.77 -27.07
CA ALA A 234 20.11 -5.03 -27.00
C ALA A 234 21.65 -4.89 -26.92
N GLU A 235 22.22 -3.73 -27.26
CA GLU A 235 23.66 -3.47 -27.25
C GLU A 235 24.24 -3.16 -25.85
N GLU A 236 23.43 -2.69 -24.88
CA GLU A 236 23.90 -2.42 -23.50
C GLU A 236 23.95 -3.69 -22.60
N SER A 237 23.40 -4.80 -23.09
CA SER A 237 23.31 -6.09 -22.38
C SER A 237 24.67 -6.66 -21.96
N LEU A 238 25.72 -6.36 -22.74
CA LEU A 238 27.08 -6.85 -22.53
C LEU A 238 27.87 -5.98 -21.54
N GLU A 239 27.61 -4.66 -21.51
CA GLU A 239 28.27 -3.75 -20.57
C GLU A 239 27.68 -3.83 -19.15
N ALA A 240 26.37 -4.07 -19.02
CA ALA A 240 25.70 -4.25 -17.72
C ALA A 240 26.20 -5.50 -16.97
N GLN A 241 26.58 -6.56 -17.69
CA GLN A 241 27.21 -7.74 -17.10
C GLN A 241 28.72 -7.55 -16.88
N GLY A 242 29.41 -6.75 -17.72
CA GLY A 242 30.83 -6.43 -17.60
C GLY A 242 31.19 -5.48 -16.44
N LYS A 243 30.30 -4.54 -16.08
CA LYS A 243 30.51 -3.60 -14.95
C LYS A 243 30.35 -4.23 -13.57
N ARG A 244 30.02 -5.53 -13.45
CA ARG A 244 30.00 -6.30 -12.18
C ARG A 244 31.32 -6.26 -11.39
N LYS A 245 32.41 -5.70 -11.93
CA LYS A 245 33.71 -5.58 -11.26
C LYS A 245 34.30 -4.16 -11.14
N GLY A 246 33.63 -3.10 -11.56
CA GLY A 246 34.19 -1.74 -11.55
C GLY A 246 33.18 -0.69 -11.12
N GLY A 247 33.34 -0.16 -9.90
CA GLY A 247 32.34 0.64 -9.23
C GLY A 247 32.15 2.08 -9.72
N ALA A 248 31.12 2.71 -9.17
CA ALA A 248 31.03 4.14 -8.85
C ALA A 248 29.90 4.29 -7.80
N HIS A 249 30.27 4.62 -6.56
CA HIS A 249 29.33 4.84 -5.46
C HIS A 249 28.76 6.25 -5.51
N GLY A 250 27.43 6.35 -5.51
CA GLY A 250 26.66 7.54 -5.17
C GLY A 250 25.15 7.26 -5.20
N PRO A 251 24.33 8.07 -4.53
CA PRO A 251 24.23 8.09 -3.07
C PRO A 251 23.53 6.83 -2.53
N TRP A 252 24.19 6.21 -1.56
CA TRP A 252 23.60 5.63 -0.36
C TRP A 252 24.30 6.27 0.83
#